data_AF-A0A450Z6L1-F1
#
_entry.id   AF-A0A450Z6L1-F1
#
_cell.length_a   1.000
_cell.length_b   1.000
_cell.length_c   1.000
_cell.angle_alpha   90.00
_cell.angle_beta   90.00
_cell.angle_gamma   90.00
#
_symmetry.space_group_name_H-M   'P 1'
#
loop_
_entity.id
_entity.type
_entity.pdbx_description
1 polymer ?
#
loop_
_entity_poly.entity_id
_entity_poly.type
_entity_poly.pdbx_seq_one_letter_code
_entity_poly.pdbx_strand_id
1 'polypeptide(L)' 'MESTGKSYFTLQRIFKGNWERFVLDNRSRIPFSTAYDVWKVMNCREPDGL' A
#
# COMPACT_ATOMS: atom_id res chain seq x y z
N MET A 1 12.89 -29.15 -9.42
CA MET A 1 12.01 -27.96 -9.45
C MET A 1 12.17 -27.27 -8.12
N GLU A 2 12.96 -26.19 -8.09
CA GLU A 2 13.05 -25.34 -6.92
C GLU A 2 11.65 -24.79 -6.63
N SER A 3 11.14 -25.03 -5.42
CA SER A 3 9.91 -24.37 -4.98
C SER A 3 10.24 -22.89 -4.92
N THR A 4 9.84 -22.13 -5.95
CA THR A 4 9.71 -20.69 -5.87
C THR A 4 8.71 -20.46 -4.75
N GLY A 5 9.20 -20.32 -3.53
CA GLY A 5 8.37 -20.09 -2.37
C GLY A 5 7.44 -18.96 -2.75
N LYS A 6 6.13 -19.18 -2.66
CA LYS A 6 5.11 -18.14 -2.88
C LYS A 6 5.36 -17.06 -1.83
N SER A 7 6.33 -16.20 -2.10
CA SER A 7 6.61 -14.98 -1.38
C SER A 7 5.48 -14.08 -1.80
N TYR A 8 4.35 -14.19 -1.08
CA TYR A 8 3.24 -13.28 -1.27
C TYR A 8 3.82 -11.87 -1.14
N PHE A 9 3.86 -11.14 -2.26
CA PHE A 9 4.17 -9.73 -2.23
C PHE A 9 3.03 -9.08 -1.46
N THR A 10 3.26 -8.78 -0.19
CA THR A 10 2.33 -7.98 0.57
C THR A 10 2.33 -6.58 -0.03
N LEU A 11 1.15 -5.97 -0.19
CA LEU A 11 1.04 -4.55 -0.57
C LEU A 11 1.95 -3.70 0.33
N GLN A 12 2.05 -4.07 1.61
CA GLN A 12 3.07 -3.59 2.54
C GLN A 12 4.50 -3.56 1.98
N ARG A 13 5.03 -4.67 1.46
CA ARG A 13 6.39 -4.68 0.90
C ARG A 13 6.52 -3.82 -0.36
N ILE A 14 5.49 -3.78 -1.20
CA ILE A 14 5.50 -3.01 -2.45
C ILE A 14 5.57 -1.51 -2.14
N PHE A 15 4.72 -1.04 -1.23
CA PHE A 15 4.63 0.37 -0.89
C PHE A 15 5.65 0.83 0.16
N LYS A 16 6.18 -0.03 1.04
CA LYS A 16 7.15 0.41 2.08
C LYS A 16 8.38 1.11 1.48
N GLY A 17 8.85 0.67 0.31
CA GLY A 17 9.95 1.33 -0.40
C GLY A 17 9.53 2.42 -1.38
N ASN A 18 8.24 2.52 -1.72
CA ASN A 18 7.73 3.37 -2.80
C ASN A 18 6.66 4.37 -2.34
N TRP A 19 6.37 4.44 -1.04
CA TRP A 19 5.23 5.20 -0.50
C TRP A 19 5.35 6.68 -0.81
N GLU A 20 6.50 7.29 -0.54
CA GLU A 20 6.73 8.70 -0.82
C GLU A 20 6.59 9.02 -2.31
N ARG A 21 7.12 8.14 -3.16
CA ARG A 21 7.02 8.27 -4.62
C ARG A 21 5.58 8.12 -5.11
N PHE A 22 4.84 7.17 -4.56
CA PHE A 22 3.42 6.98 -4.83
C PHE A 22 2.61 8.22 -4.43
N VAL A 23 2.85 8.77 -3.23
CA VAL A 23 2.15 9.98 -2.77
C VAL A 23 2.49 11.17 -3.68
N LEU A 24 3.75 11.35 -4.06
CA LEU A 24 4.17 12.42 -4.98
C LEU A 24 3.53 12.29 -6.36
N ASP A 25 3.60 11.10 -6.98
CA ASP A 25 3.10 10.85 -8.34
C ASP A 25 1.56 10.90 -8.42
N ASN A 26 0.86 10.63 -7.32
CA ASN A 26 -0.59 10.54 -7.29
C ASN A 26 -1.27 11.69 -6.53
N ARG A 27 -0.52 12.63 -5.93
CA ARG A 27 -1.06 13.74 -5.12
C ARG A 27 -2.18 14.53 -5.81
N SER A 28 -2.10 14.70 -7.12
CA SER A 28 -3.10 15.40 -7.94
C SER A 28 -4.08 14.47 -8.65
N ARG A 29 -3.85 13.16 -8.61
CA ARG A 29 -4.57 12.14 -9.39
C ARG A 29 -5.55 11.35 -8.54
N ILE A 30 -5.27 11.19 -7.24
CA ILE A 30 -6.15 10.48 -6.30
C ILE A 30 -6.59 11.41 -5.16
N PRO A 31 -7.85 11.29 -4.70
CA PRO A 31 -8.29 11.97 -3.50
C PRO A 31 -7.46 11.57 -2.28
N PHE A 32 -7.34 12.48 -1.32
CA PHE A 32 -6.66 12.21 -0.05
C PHE A 32 -7.26 11.00 0.69
N SER A 33 -8.58 10.81 0.63
CA SER A 33 -9.26 9.66 1.24
C SER A 33 -8.72 8.32 0.70
N THR A 34 -8.55 8.20 -0.62
CA THR A 34 -7.99 7.01 -1.25
C THR A 34 -6.54 6.76 -0.83
N ALA A 35 -5.71 7.81 -0.77
CA ALA A 35 -4.34 7.68 -0.26
C ALA A 35 -4.33 7.27 1.23
N TYR A 36 -5.25 7.79 2.02
CA TYR A 36 -5.41 7.45 3.44
C TYR A 36 -5.85 5.99 3.64
N ASP A 37 -6.76 5.48 2.82
CA ASP A 37 -7.18 4.08 2.87
C ASP A 37 -6.04 3.12 2.54
N VAL A 38 -5.23 3.44 1.52
CA VAL A 38 -4.01 2.67 1.22
C VAL A 38 -3.07 2.72 2.43
N TRP A 39 -2.87 3.89 3.04
CA TRP A 39 -2.06 4.00 4.25
C TRP A 39 -2.60 3.16 5.42
N LYS A 40 -3.91 3.08 5.64
CA LYS A 40 -4.51 2.22 6.69
C LYS A 40 -4.20 0.74 6.46
N VAL A 41 -4.45 0.24 5.25
CA VAL A 41 -4.11 -1.14 4.84
C VAL A 41 -2.62 -1.41 5.03
N MET A 42 -1.79 -0.43 4.65
CA MET A 42 -0.33 -0.49 4.81
C MET A 42 0.13 -0.57 6.26
N ASN A 43 -0.63 -0.02 7.20
CA ASN A 43 -0.25 0.01 8.61
C ASN A 43 -1.00 -1.03 9.44
N CYS A 44 -1.70 -1.99 8.81
CA CYS A 44 -2.60 -2.94 9.48
C CYS A 44 -3.56 -2.25 10.46
N ARG A 45 -3.92 -0.99 10.19
CA ARG A 45 -5.00 -0.33 10.90
C ARG A 45 -6.27 -0.80 10.23
N GLU A 46 -7.19 -1.36 11.01
CA GLU A 46 -8.53 -1.62 10.51
C GLU A 46 -9.02 -0.34 9.81
N PRO A 47 -9.53 -0.43 8.56
CA PRO A 47 -10.27 0.70 8.02
C PRO A 47 -11.36 0.96 9.05
N ASP A 48 -11.34 2.15 9.68
CA ASP A 48 -12.35 2.54 10.69
C ASP A 48 -13.69 2.04 10.19
N GLY A 49 -14.22 0.99 10.84
CA GLY A 49 -15.29 0.19 10.29
C GLY A 49 -16.54 1.05 10.14
N LEU A 50 -16.75 1.55 8.93
CA LEU A 50 -17.90 2.34 8.48
C LEU A 50 -18.24 1.91 7.05
#